data_AF-A0A7X6VZS2-F1
#
_entry.id   AF-A0A7X6VZS2-F1
#
_cell.length_a   1.000
_cell.length_b   1.000
_cell.length_c   1.000
_cell.angle_alpha   90.00
_cell.angle_beta   90.00
_cell.angle_gamma   90.00
#
_symmetry.space_group_name_H-M   'P 1'
#
loop_
_entity.id
_entity.type
_entity.pdbx_description
1 polymer ?
#
loop_
_entity_poly.entity_id
_entity_poly.type
_entity_poly.pdbx_seq_one_letter_code
_entity_poly.pdbx_strand_id
1 'polypeptide(L)'
;MIDLFRSEDDHRIGQISEEALEFLIAHLEEEDSEDTDYYIDRDTLEFLRDQNPPQGLVDILESALDGRDGIEVYYQAQEVP
;
A
#
# COMPACT_ATOMS: atom_id res chain seq x y z
N MET A 1 -0.36 -0.79 -14.15
CA MET A 1 0.69 -0.82 -13.11
C MET A 1 0.49 0.39 -12.23
N ILE A 2 0.57 0.21 -10.92
CA ILE A 2 0.32 1.27 -9.94
C ILE A 2 1.59 1.45 -9.11
N ASP A 3 2.04 2.69 -8.95
CA ASP A 3 3.17 3.01 -8.09
C ASP A 3 2.69 3.38 -6.69
N LEU A 4 3.41 2.90 -5.68
CA LEU A 4 3.19 3.24 -4.29
C LEU A 4 4.26 4.21 -3.81
N PHE A 5 3.84 5.17 -3.00
CA PHE A 5 4.68 6.21 -2.46
C PHE A 5 4.45 6.34 -0.96
N ARG A 6 5.48 6.75 -0.21
CA ARG A 6 5.32 7.18 1.18
C ARG A 6 4.99 8.67 1.21
N SER A 7 3.89 9.04 1.87
CA SER A 7 3.42 10.44 1.92
C SER A 7 4.42 11.39 2.62
N GLU A 8 5.21 10.90 3.57
CA GLU A 8 6.14 11.73 4.35
C GLU A 8 7.20 12.43 3.48
N ASP A 9 7.65 11.78 2.41
CA ASP A 9 8.79 12.24 1.62
C ASP A 9 8.61 12.04 0.10
N ASP A 10 7.38 11.76 -0.36
CA ASP A 10 7.04 11.46 -1.76
C ASP A 10 7.94 10.36 -2.37
N HIS A 11 8.44 9.46 -1.53
CA HIS A 11 9.38 8.44 -1.95
C HIS A 11 8.65 7.23 -2.50
N ARG A 12 8.93 6.88 -3.75
CA ARG A 12 8.40 5.68 -4.38
C ARG A 12 8.94 4.43 -3.67
N ILE A 13 8.06 3.71 -2.99
CA ILE A 13 8.41 2.49 -2.24
C ILE A 13 8.33 1.22 -3.09
N GLY A 14 7.54 1.25 -4.17
CA GLY A 14 7.41 0.09 -5.03
C GLY A 14 6.35 0.26 -6.11
N GLN A 15 6.07 -0.86 -6.78
CA GLN A 15 5.07 -0.96 -7.82
C GLN A 15 4.24 -2.22 -7.59
N ILE A 16 2.94 -2.09 -7.75
CA ILE A 16 1.97 -3.16 -7.55
C ILE A 16 1.10 -3.37 -8.80
N SER A 17 0.48 -4.54 -8.88
CA SER A 17 -0.53 -4.86 -9.89
C SER A 17 -1.87 -4.22 -9.54
N GLU A 18 -2.79 -4.19 -10.50
CA GLU A 18 -4.19 -3.80 -10.25
C GLU A 18 -4.86 -4.72 -9.24
N GLU A 19 -4.63 -6.04 -9.31
CA GLU A 19 -5.11 -7.01 -8.32
C GLU A 19 -4.63 -6.70 -6.89
N ALA A 20 -3.38 -6.26 -6.74
CA ALA A 20 -2.85 -5.86 -5.45
C ALA A 20 -3.47 -4.57 -4.93
N LEU A 21 -3.82 -3.62 -5.80
CA LEU A 21 -4.57 -2.43 -5.41
C LEU A 21 -6.01 -2.78 -5.02
N GLU A 22 -6.71 -3.59 -5.80
CA GLU A 22 -8.06 -4.08 -5.47
C GLU A 22 -8.05 -4.83 -4.13
N PHE A 23 -6.99 -5.58 -3.84
CA PHE A 23 -6.81 -6.22 -2.55
C PHE A 23 -6.66 -5.20 -1.40
N LEU A 24 -5.89 -4.13 -1.57
CA LEU A 24 -5.76 -3.08 -0.55
C LEU A 24 -7.11 -2.40 -0.30
N ILE A 25 -7.80 -1.96 -1.36
CA ILE A 25 -9.13 -1.34 -1.29
C ILE A 25 -10.14 -2.27 -0.59
N ALA A 26 -10.09 -3.58 -0.86
CA ALA A 26 -11.03 -4.53 -0.28
C ALA A 26 -10.81 -4.80 1.21
N HIS A 27 -9.60 -4.56 1.74
CA HIS A 27 -9.21 -4.95 3.10
C HIS A 27 -8.88 -3.78 4.01
N LEU A 28 -8.60 -2.60 3.46
CA LEU A 28 -8.33 -1.39 4.22
C LEU A 28 -9.54 -0.46 4.11
N GLU A 29 -10.03 0.05 5.25
CA GLU A 29 -11.15 1.00 5.25
C GLU A 29 -10.68 2.33 4.66
N GLU A 30 -11.25 2.73 3.52
CA GLU A 30 -11.16 4.08 2.98
C GLU A 30 -12.17 4.98 3.71
N GLU A 31 -11.72 6.11 4.27
CA GLU A 31 -12.62 7.05 4.94
C GLU A 31 -13.54 7.76 3.93
N ASP A 32 -13.07 7.99 2.69
CA ASP A 32 -13.87 8.42 1.55
C ASP A 32 -13.48 7.69 0.24
N SER A 33 -14.40 7.66 -0.72
CA SER A 33 -14.19 7.11 -2.07
C SER A 33 -13.13 7.82 -2.92
N GLU A 34 -12.66 8.99 -2.46
CA GLU A 34 -11.58 9.76 -3.08
C GLU A 34 -10.23 9.58 -2.38
N ASP A 35 -10.17 8.91 -1.23
CA ASP A 35 -8.90 8.66 -0.54
C ASP A 35 -8.06 7.68 -1.36
N THR A 36 -6.80 8.06 -1.57
CA THR A 36 -5.83 7.24 -2.32
C THR A 36 -4.66 6.81 -1.43
N ASP A 37 -4.81 7.02 -0.13
CA ASP A 37 -3.81 6.76 0.88
C ASP A 37 -4.32 5.85 2.00
N TYR A 38 -3.37 5.12 2.58
CA TYR A 38 -3.61 4.19 3.68
C TYR A 38 -2.52 4.36 4.73
N TYR A 39 -2.92 4.35 5.99
CA TYR A 39 -1.99 4.19 7.10
C TYR A 39 -1.62 2.70 7.27
N ILE A 40 -0.32 2.40 7.24
CA ILE A 40 0.23 1.06 7.33
C ILE A 40 1.15 0.98 8.55
N ASP A 41 0.81 0.10 9.48
CA ASP A 41 1.62 -0.29 10.62
C ASP A 41 1.84 -1.81 10.66
N ARG A 42 2.51 -2.30 11.72
CA ARG A 42 2.80 -3.73 11.85
C ARG A 42 1.54 -4.57 11.95
N ASP A 43 0.55 -4.12 12.73
CA ASP A 43 -0.72 -4.82 12.89
C ASP A 43 -1.47 -4.91 11.56
N THR A 44 -1.44 -3.85 10.74
CA THR A 44 -1.98 -3.83 9.39
C THR A 44 -1.27 -4.84 8.48
N LEU A 45 0.07 -4.91 8.52
CA LEU A 45 0.83 -5.89 7.74
C LEU A 45 0.53 -7.34 8.15
N GLU A 46 0.41 -7.61 9.45
CA GLU A 46 0.04 -8.93 9.95
C GLU A 46 -1.38 -9.31 9.51
N PHE A 47 -2.33 -8.39 9.61
CA PHE A 47 -3.69 -8.58 9.10
C PHE A 47 -3.71 -8.91 7.60
N LEU A 48 -3.01 -8.14 6.77
CA LEU A 48 -2.97 -8.35 5.32
C LEU A 48 -2.33 -9.70 4.96
N ARG A 49 -1.29 -10.15 5.69
CA ARG A 49 -0.67 -11.48 5.50
C ARG A 49 -1.67 -12.61 5.68
N ASP A 50 -2.54 -12.49 6.68
CA ASP A 50 -3.56 -13.51 7.00
C ASP A 50 -4.66 -13.60 5.92
N GLN A 51 -4.86 -12.55 5.13
CA GLN A 51 -5.83 -12.52 4.03
C GLN A 51 -5.28 -13.10 2.70
N ASN A 52 -4.08 -13.70 2.72
CA ASN A 52 -3.42 -14.28 1.55
C ASN A 52 -3.25 -13.26 0.40
N PRO A 53 -2.41 -12.23 0.60
CA PRO A 53 -2.27 -11.11 -0.31
C PRO A 53 -1.59 -11.52 -1.63
N PRO A 54 -1.77 -10.74 -2.70
CA PRO A 54 -1.00 -10.91 -3.93
C PRO A 54 0.51 -10.90 -3.68
N GLN A 55 1.23 -11.70 -4.45
CA GLN A 55 2.66 -11.95 -4.22
C GLN A 55 3.49 -10.66 -4.23
N GLY A 56 4.29 -10.45 -3.19
CA GLY A 56 5.22 -9.33 -3.07
C GLY A 56 4.62 -8.02 -2.53
N LEU A 57 3.29 -7.93 -2.37
CA LEU A 57 2.65 -6.72 -1.82
C LEU A 57 3.14 -6.41 -0.41
N VAL A 58 3.07 -7.41 0.48
CA VAL A 58 3.49 -7.23 1.88
C VAL A 58 5.00 -6.98 1.99
N ASP A 59 5.82 -7.60 1.13
CA ASP A 59 7.27 -7.39 1.17
C ASP A 59 7.64 -5.94 0.83
N ILE A 60 6.91 -5.31 -0.11
CA ILE A 60 7.07 -3.89 -0.46
C ILE A 60 6.69 -3.01 0.74
N LEU A 61 5.53 -3.26 1.34
CA LEU A 61 5.05 -2.45 2.47
C LEU A 61 5.91 -2.64 3.73
N GLU A 62 6.38 -3.86 4.00
CA GLU A 62 7.30 -4.15 5.10
C GLU A 62 8.65 -3.44 4.92
N SER A 63 9.19 -3.45 3.69
CA SER A 63 10.41 -2.71 3.37
C SER A 63 10.22 -1.20 3.51
N ALA A 64 9.02 -0.70 3.18
CA ALA A 64 8.69 0.72 3.32
C ALA A 64 8.59 1.17 4.79
N LEU A 65 8.15 0.28 5.68
CA LEU A 65 8.03 0.56 7.11
C LEU A 65 9.42 0.77 7.74
N ASP A 66 10.45 0.08 7.29
CA ASP A 66 11.87 0.25 7.70
C ASP A 66 12.05 0.39 9.23
N GLY A 67 11.30 -0.39 10.00
CA GLY A 67 11.35 -0.39 11.47
C GLY A 67 10.61 0.76 12.16
N ARG A 68 9.95 1.66 11.42
CA ARG A 68 9.03 2.70 11.94
C ARG A 68 7.79 2.07 12.60
N ASP A 69 7.08 2.87 13.38
CA ASP A 69 5.82 2.45 14.03
C ASP A 69 4.66 2.37 13.02
N GLY A 70 4.67 3.24 12.00
CA GLY A 70 3.73 3.24 10.88
C GLY A 70 4.13 4.26 9.82
N ILE A 71 3.55 4.14 8.64
CA ILE A 71 3.72 5.07 7.52
C ILE A 71 2.38 5.30 6.82
N GLU A 72 2.21 6.47 6.23
CA GLU A 72 1.13 6.70 5.27
C GLU A 72 1.67 6.44 3.85
N VAL A 73 0.92 5.66 3.08
CA VAL A 73 1.25 5.34 1.69
C VAL A 73 0.12 5.73 0.77
N TYR A 74 0.43 6.32 -0.37
CA TYR A 74 -0.56 6.61 -1.40
C TYR A 74 -0.21 5.92 -2.71
N TYR A 75 -1.22 5.69 -3.55
CA TYR A 75 -1.06 5.04 -4.85
C TYR A 75 -1.31 6.00 -6.01
N GLN A 76 -0.55 5.83 -7.09
CA GLN A 76 -0.78 6.54 -8.34
C GLN A 76 -0.80 5.54 -9.50
N ALA A 77 -1.92 5.50 -10.22
CA ALA A 77 -1.98 4.77 -11.48
C ALA A 77 -1.03 5.43 -12.49
N GLN A 78 -0.18 4.64 -13.13
CA GLN A 78 0.61 5.19 -14.23
C GLN A 78 -0.31 5.52 -15.40
N GLU A 79 -0.43 6.81 -15.72
CA GLU A 79 -1.05 7.24 -16.96
C GLU A 79 -0.19 6.72 -18.12
N VAL A 80 -0.74 5.78 -18.88
CA VAL A 80 -0.11 5.33 -20.13
C VAL A 80 -0.31 6.45 -21.15
N PRO A 81 0.76 7.06 -21.70
CA PRO A 81 0.65 8.16 -22.67
C PRO A 81 0.05 7.74 -24.01
#